data_AF-A0A1T4Y1K1-F1
#
_entry.id   AF-A0A1T4Y1K1-F1
#
_cell.length_a   1.000
_cell.length_b   1.000
_cell.length_c   1.000
_cell.angle_alpha   90.00
_cell.angle_beta   90.00
_cell.angle_gamma   90.00
#
_symmetry.space_group_name_H-M   'P 1'
#
loop_
_entity.id
_entity.type
_entity.pdbx_description
1 polymer ?
#
loop_
_entity_poly.entity_id
_entity_poly.type
_entity_poly.pdbx_seq_one_letter_code
_entity_poly.pdbx_strand_id
1 'polypeptide(L)'
;MDSLVGFVSALFGVVLFVLVVMGVGLRFALSPVRRHQRRTREALVNALIKSGQTASEWSVLTGSERTAAKKRVTRLIFEMRLSGLPGADAVATWTSYKISQIRREAMDGGIDEDIVPHFSNQLRAWLKRPRRHTALFRDYIELWERTTTNADLTMQD
;
A
#
# COMPACT_ATOMS: atom_id res chain seq x y z
N MET A 1 7.42 -16.96 63.23
CA MET A 1 7.58 -15.97 62.13
C MET A 1 7.50 -16.64 60.76
N ASP A 2 7.48 -17.98 60.71
CA ASP A 2 7.56 -18.78 59.49
C ASP A 2 6.26 -18.82 58.66
N SER A 3 5.10 -18.70 59.31
CA SER A 3 3.80 -18.68 58.63
C SER A 3 3.54 -17.38 57.85
N LEU A 4 4.09 -16.24 58.31
CA LEU A 4 3.96 -14.95 57.64
C LEU A 4 4.81 -14.89 56.36
N VAL A 5 6.03 -15.43 56.41
CA VAL A 5 6.96 -15.47 55.28
C VAL A 5 6.43 -16.37 54.16
N GLY A 6 5.85 -17.53 54.50
CA GLY A 6 5.21 -18.42 53.52
C GLY A 6 4.01 -17.77 52.81
N PHE A 7 3.17 -17.03 53.55
CA PHE A 7 2.02 -16.33 52.98
C PHE A 7 2.42 -15.19 52.03
N VAL A 8 3.41 -14.37 52.43
CA VAL A 8 3.93 -13.29 51.59
C VAL A 8 4.60 -13.83 50.33
N SER A 9 5.36 -14.92 50.43
CA SER A 9 5.97 -15.57 49.27
C SER A 9 4.92 -16.14 48.30
N ALA A 10 3.83 -16.72 48.81
CA ALA A 10 2.75 -17.24 47.98
C ALA A 10 2.04 -16.11 47.23
N LEU A 11 1.75 -14.99 47.90
CA LEU A 11 1.16 -13.80 47.26
C LEU A 11 2.07 -13.21 46.19
N PHE A 12 3.37 -13.08 46.46
CA PHE A 12 4.33 -12.60 45.47
C PHE A 12 4.41 -13.53 44.24
N GLY A 13 4.38 -14.85 44.46
CA GLY A 13 4.36 -15.83 43.36
C GLY A 13 3.13 -15.68 42.46
N VAL A 14 1.94 -15.49 43.05
CA VAL A 14 0.70 -15.28 42.30
C VAL A 14 0.72 -13.96 41.53
N VAL A 15 1.17 -12.88 42.15
CA VAL A 15 1.26 -11.55 41.49
C VAL A 15 2.26 -11.60 40.33
N LEU A 16 3.43 -12.22 40.54
CA LEU A 16 4.43 -12.37 39.48
C LEU A 16 3.90 -13.23 38.33
N PHE A 17 3.20 -14.32 38.64
CA PHE A 17 2.58 -15.19 37.63
C PHE A 17 1.54 -14.45 36.79
N VAL A 18 0.66 -13.66 37.42
CA VAL A 18 -0.34 -12.85 36.71
C VAL A 18 0.33 -11.80 35.81
N LEU A 19 1.38 -11.13 36.29
CA LEU A 19 2.11 -10.13 35.50
C LEU A 19 2.81 -10.76 34.27
N VAL A 20 3.40 -11.94 34.42
CA VAL A 20 4.05 -12.66 33.32
C VAL A 20 3.01 -13.14 32.30
N VAL A 21 1.92 -13.77 32.76
CA VAL A 21 0.85 -14.26 31.87
C VAL A 21 0.19 -13.10 31.11
N MET A 22 -0.07 -11.98 31.79
CA MET A 22 -0.68 -10.80 31.17
C MET A 22 0.28 -10.11 30.18
N GLY A 23 1.55 -9.97 30.54
CA GLY A 23 2.58 -9.37 29.67
C GLY A 23 2.89 -10.20 28.42
N VAL A 24 2.89 -11.53 28.55
CA VAL A 24 3.09 -12.47 27.43
C VAL A 24 1.82 -12.59 26.58
N GLY A 25 0.65 -12.69 27.21
CA GLY A 25 -0.65 -12.80 26.55
C GLY A 25 -0.95 -11.62 25.62
N LEU A 26 -0.66 -10.38 26.04
CA LEU A 26 -0.81 -9.19 25.20
C LEU A 26 0.09 -9.22 23.95
N ARG A 27 1.33 -9.72 24.07
CA ARG A 27 2.27 -9.83 22.95
C ARG A 27 1.88 -10.91 21.95
N PHE A 28 1.35 -12.04 22.43
CA PHE A 28 0.85 -13.12 21.57
C PHE A 28 -0.50 -12.80 20.93
N ALA A 29 -1.43 -12.15 21.64
CA ALA A 29 -2.75 -11.80 21.09
C ALA A 29 -2.68 -10.75 19.94
N LEU A 30 -1.70 -9.85 19.98
CA LEU A 30 -1.49 -8.84 18.93
C LEU A 30 -0.73 -9.37 17.70
N SER A 31 -0.06 -10.53 17.82
CA SER A 31 0.76 -11.12 16.74
C SER A 31 -0.07 -11.54 15.52
N PRO A 32 -1.20 -12.27 15.65
CA PRO A 32 -2.06 -12.63 14.53
C PRO A 32 -2.62 -11.41 13.79
N VAL A 33 -3.08 -10.40 14.54
CA VAL A 33 -3.65 -9.17 13.97
C VAL A 33 -2.60 -8.40 13.16
N ARG A 34 -1.39 -8.23 13.70
CA ARG A 34 -0.28 -7.56 13.00
C ARG A 34 0.16 -8.32 11.75
N ARG A 35 0.18 -9.67 11.79
CA ARG A 35 0.47 -10.51 10.63
C ARG A 35 -0.63 -10.40 9.57
N HIS A 36 -1.89 -10.41 9.99
CA HIS A 36 -3.04 -10.26 9.09
C HIS A 36 -3.01 -8.89 8.38
N GLN A 37 -2.81 -7.80 9.12
CA GLN A 37 -2.69 -6.46 8.52
C GLN A 37 -1.56 -6.37 7.49
N ARG A 38 -0.39 -6.99 7.76
CA ARG A 38 0.70 -7.05 6.79
C ARG A 38 0.30 -7.80 5.52
N ARG A 39 -0.33 -8.97 5.66
CA ARG A 39 -0.82 -9.76 4.52
C ARG A 39 -1.87 -9.00 3.70
N THR A 40 -2.80 -8.29 4.35
CA THR A 40 -3.82 -7.49 3.66
C THR A 40 -3.19 -6.36 2.85
N ARG A 41 -2.17 -5.69 3.40
CA ARG A 41 -1.42 -4.63 2.71
C ARG A 41 -0.62 -5.17 1.51
N GLU A 42 0.02 -6.32 1.67
CA GLU A 42 0.70 -7.02 0.58
C GLU A 42 -0.27 -7.43 -0.52
N ALA A 43 -1.42 -8.00 -0.17
CA ALA A 43 -2.47 -8.37 -1.12
C ALA A 43 -3.00 -7.17 -1.90
N LEU A 44 -3.22 -6.04 -1.22
CA LEU A 44 -3.66 -4.79 -1.83
C LEU A 44 -2.66 -4.27 -2.87
N VAL A 45 -1.37 -4.23 -2.52
CA VAL A 45 -0.31 -3.80 -3.45
C VAL A 45 -0.21 -4.74 -4.64
N ASN A 46 -0.25 -6.06 -4.41
CA ASN A 46 -0.24 -7.04 -5.50
C ASN A 46 -1.46 -6.91 -6.43
N ALA A 47 -2.64 -6.59 -5.89
CA ALA A 47 -3.84 -6.35 -6.68
C ALA A 47 -3.73 -5.08 -7.54
N LEU A 48 -3.09 -4.02 -7.03
CA LEU A 48 -2.78 -2.81 -7.83
C LEU A 48 -1.76 -3.10 -8.93
N ILE A 49 -0.72 -3.87 -8.64
CA ILE A 49 0.26 -4.33 -9.63
C ILE A 49 -0.44 -5.08 -10.76
N LYS A 50 -1.30 -6.05 -10.41
CA LYS A 50 -2.10 -6.81 -11.38
C LYS A 50 -3.03 -5.90 -12.19
N SER A 51 -3.59 -4.87 -11.58
CA SER A 51 -4.42 -3.90 -12.29
C SER A 51 -3.61 -3.06 -13.30
N GLY A 52 -2.34 -2.76 -13.00
CA GLY A 52 -1.41 -2.15 -13.95
C GLY A 52 -1.09 -3.05 -15.14
N GLN A 53 -0.91 -4.36 -14.91
CA GLN A 53 -0.76 -5.35 -15.99
C GLN A 53 -2.03 -5.45 -16.86
N THR A 54 -3.21 -5.45 -16.24
CA THR A 54 -4.48 -5.38 -17.00
C THR A 54 -4.60 -4.07 -17.79
N ALA A 55 -4.00 -2.99 -17.31
CA ALA A 55 -3.97 -1.71 -18.04
C ALA A 55 -3.00 -1.73 -19.23
N SER A 56 -1.94 -2.56 -19.23
CA SER A 56 -1.10 -2.74 -20.42
C SER A 56 -1.79 -3.56 -21.52
N GLU A 57 -2.76 -4.39 -21.16
CA GLU A 57 -3.54 -5.19 -22.12
C GLU A 57 -4.81 -4.44 -22.59
N TRP A 58 -4.90 -3.13 -22.35
CA TRP A 58 -6.16 -2.39 -22.50
C TRP A 58 -6.77 -2.44 -23.90
N SER A 59 -5.93 -2.46 -24.94
CA SER A 59 -6.32 -2.51 -26.36
C SER A 59 -7.14 -3.75 -26.69
N VAL A 60 -6.79 -4.91 -26.11
CA VAL A 60 -7.44 -6.20 -26.39
C VAL A 60 -8.67 -6.49 -25.52
N LEU A 61 -8.86 -5.75 -24.43
CA LEU A 61 -10.01 -5.94 -23.54
C LEU A 61 -11.33 -5.51 -24.19
N THR A 62 -12.40 -6.26 -23.91
CA THR A 62 -13.78 -5.88 -24.29
C THR A 62 -14.31 -4.72 -23.44
N GLY A 63 -15.40 -4.08 -23.88
CA GLY A 63 -16.00 -2.96 -23.15
C GLY A 63 -16.46 -3.29 -21.72
N SER A 64 -17.00 -4.50 -21.51
CA SER A 64 -17.42 -4.99 -20.20
C SER A 64 -16.22 -5.23 -19.28
N GLU A 65 -15.15 -5.86 -19.79
CA GLU A 65 -13.90 -6.09 -19.06
C GLU A 65 -13.22 -4.77 -18.65
N ARG A 66 -13.18 -3.79 -19.56
CA ARG A 66 -12.68 -2.44 -19.29
C ARG A 66 -13.45 -1.78 -18.15
N THR A 67 -14.78 -1.91 -18.14
CA THR A 67 -15.62 -1.34 -17.06
C THR A 67 -15.34 -2.03 -15.72
N ALA A 68 -15.23 -3.35 -15.71
CA ALA A 68 -14.88 -4.13 -14.51
C ALA A 68 -13.47 -3.79 -14.00
N ALA A 69 -12.50 -3.59 -14.91
CA ALA A 69 -11.14 -3.19 -14.58
C ALA A 69 -11.10 -1.78 -13.95
N LYS A 70 -11.81 -0.80 -14.51
CA LYS A 70 -11.93 0.55 -13.92
C LYS A 70 -12.48 0.49 -12.49
N LYS A 71 -13.59 -0.23 -12.29
CA LYS A 71 -14.20 -0.39 -10.95
C LYS A 71 -13.24 -1.03 -9.96
N ARG A 72 -12.49 -2.06 -10.37
CA ARG A 72 -11.46 -2.70 -9.56
C ARG A 72 -10.37 -1.71 -9.15
N VAL A 73 -9.83 -0.94 -10.09
CA VAL A 73 -8.82 0.10 -9.79
C VAL A 73 -9.37 1.13 -8.79
N THR A 74 -10.55 1.70 -9.03
CA THR A 74 -11.16 2.69 -8.13
C THR A 74 -11.29 2.15 -6.71
N ARG A 75 -11.76 0.91 -6.55
CA ARG A 75 -11.89 0.27 -5.24
C ARG A 75 -10.53 0.10 -4.55
N LEU A 76 -9.53 -0.44 -5.24
CA LEU A 76 -8.20 -0.68 -4.67
C LEU A 76 -7.49 0.63 -4.29
N ILE A 77 -7.67 1.68 -5.10
CA ILE A 77 -7.15 3.01 -4.79
C ILE A 77 -7.79 3.59 -3.53
N PHE A 78 -9.10 3.41 -3.34
CA PHE A 78 -9.78 3.80 -2.11
C PHE A 78 -9.30 2.99 -0.90
N GLU A 79 -9.21 1.66 -1.04
CA GLU A 79 -8.65 0.78 0.00
C GLU A 79 -7.20 1.15 0.37
N MET A 80 -6.39 1.60 -0.60
CA MET A 80 -5.04 2.10 -0.36
C MET A 80 -5.04 3.32 0.57
N ARG A 81 -5.90 4.31 0.29
CA ARG A 81 -6.02 5.51 1.12
C ARG A 81 -6.45 5.17 2.54
N LEU A 82 -7.30 4.15 2.72
CA LEU A 82 -7.75 3.68 4.02
C LEU A 82 -6.77 2.74 4.75
N SER A 83 -5.71 2.27 4.08
CA SER A 83 -4.81 1.23 4.62
C SER A 83 -3.99 1.65 5.86
N GLY A 84 -3.94 2.95 6.16
CA GLY A 84 -3.14 3.54 7.23
C GLY A 84 -1.63 3.41 6.99
N LEU A 85 -1.19 3.14 5.76
CA LEU A 85 0.22 3.12 5.41
C LEU A 85 0.77 4.56 5.30
N PRO A 86 2.01 4.81 5.75
CA PRO A 86 2.64 6.12 5.58
C PRO A 86 2.68 6.52 4.10
N GLY A 87 2.14 7.70 3.79
CA GLY A 87 2.11 8.25 2.44
C GLY A 87 1.20 7.52 1.46
N ALA A 88 0.24 6.73 1.95
CA ALA A 88 -0.67 5.98 1.10
C ALA A 88 -1.43 6.86 0.10
N ASP A 89 -1.76 8.09 0.48
CA ASP A 89 -2.47 9.02 -0.41
C ASP A 89 -1.62 9.47 -1.61
N ALA A 90 -0.36 9.86 -1.37
CA ALA A 90 0.58 10.19 -2.45
C ALA A 90 0.79 8.99 -3.39
N VAL A 91 0.94 7.79 -2.84
CA VAL A 91 1.07 6.56 -3.64
C VAL A 91 -0.21 6.26 -4.41
N ALA A 92 -1.38 6.46 -3.82
CA ALA A 92 -2.67 6.26 -4.49
C ALA A 92 -2.86 7.23 -5.67
N THR A 93 -2.49 8.50 -5.50
CA THR A 93 -2.54 9.52 -6.55
C THR A 93 -1.56 9.18 -7.68
N TRP A 94 -0.31 8.89 -7.36
CA TRP A 94 0.69 8.45 -8.33
C TRP A 94 0.25 7.19 -9.08
N THR A 95 -0.30 6.20 -8.38
CA THR A 95 -0.76 4.93 -8.97
C THR A 95 -1.90 5.18 -9.96
N SER A 96 -2.86 6.03 -9.59
CA SER A 96 -3.98 6.40 -10.46
C SER A 96 -3.50 7.04 -11.74
N TYR A 97 -2.54 7.96 -11.63
CA TYR A 97 -1.91 8.59 -12.79
C TYR A 97 -1.16 7.57 -13.64
N LYS A 98 -0.29 6.75 -13.05
CA LYS A 98 0.54 5.79 -13.79
C LYS A 98 -0.29 4.73 -14.51
N ILE A 99 -1.36 4.21 -13.89
CA ILE A 99 -2.30 3.31 -14.57
C ILE A 99 -2.98 4.01 -15.76
N SER A 100 -3.34 5.29 -15.61
CA SER A 100 -3.91 6.06 -16.71
C SER A 100 -2.92 6.24 -17.87
N GLN A 101 -1.63 6.42 -17.56
CA GLN A 101 -0.55 6.54 -18.53
C GLN A 101 -0.35 5.22 -19.28
N ILE A 102 -0.15 4.11 -18.56
CA ILE A 102 0.00 2.77 -19.14
C ILE A 102 -1.16 2.47 -20.09
N ARG A 103 -2.39 2.82 -19.69
CA ARG A 103 -3.59 2.63 -20.51
C ARG A 103 -3.59 3.43 -21.81
N ARG A 104 -3.07 4.66 -21.79
CA ARG A 104 -2.95 5.50 -23.01
C ARG A 104 -1.92 4.90 -23.95
N GLU A 105 -0.72 4.59 -23.43
CA GLU A 105 0.35 3.96 -24.23
C GLU A 105 -0.08 2.60 -24.81
N ALA A 106 -0.85 1.81 -24.07
CA ALA A 106 -1.43 0.56 -24.55
C ALA A 106 -2.39 0.72 -25.74
N MET A 107 -3.05 1.88 -25.84
CA MET A 107 -3.95 2.22 -26.94
C MET A 107 -3.22 2.84 -28.12
N ASP A 108 -2.13 3.55 -27.87
CA ASP A 108 -1.35 4.26 -28.89
C ASP A 108 -0.41 3.33 -29.70
N GLY A 109 -0.46 2.01 -29.44
CA GLY A 109 0.15 0.99 -30.30
C GLY A 109 1.53 0.49 -29.87
N GLY A 110 2.03 0.91 -28.71
CA GLY A 110 3.30 0.41 -28.18
C GLY A 110 3.55 0.88 -26.76
N ILE A 111 3.79 -0.07 -25.86
CA ILE A 111 4.10 0.18 -24.46
C ILE A 111 5.61 0.07 -24.30
N ASP A 112 6.22 1.01 -23.59
CA ASP A 112 7.61 0.86 -23.13
C ASP A 112 7.72 -0.42 -22.28
N GLU A 113 8.58 -1.36 -22.67
CA GLU A 113 8.77 -2.65 -22.00
C GLU A 113 9.03 -2.49 -20.49
N ASP A 114 9.65 -1.37 -20.09
CA ASP A 114 10.01 -1.10 -18.70
C ASP A 114 8.90 -0.44 -17.87
N ILE A 115 7.80 0.04 -18.47
CA ILE A 115 6.80 0.82 -17.72
C ILE A 115 6.09 0.00 -16.63
N VAL A 116 5.71 -1.24 -16.94
CA VAL A 116 5.02 -2.15 -16.01
C VAL A 116 5.97 -2.72 -14.96
N PRO A 117 7.19 -3.19 -15.31
CA PRO A 117 8.21 -3.55 -14.34
C PRO A 117 8.56 -2.40 -13.39
N HIS A 118 8.80 -1.19 -13.91
CA HIS A 118 9.09 -0.01 -13.10
C HIS A 118 7.93 0.32 -12.13
N PHE A 119 6.70 0.33 -12.64
CA PHE A 119 5.50 0.53 -11.82
C PHE A 119 5.42 -0.47 -10.66
N SER A 120 5.61 -1.75 -10.97
CA SER A 120 5.57 -2.84 -9.99
C SER A 120 6.68 -2.73 -8.95
N ASN A 121 7.89 -2.39 -9.40
CA ASN A 121 9.06 -2.25 -8.54
C ASN A 121 8.92 -1.08 -7.57
N GLN A 122 8.39 0.06 -8.01
CA GLN A 122 8.14 1.20 -7.13
C GLN A 122 7.12 0.88 -6.04
N LEU A 123 6.02 0.22 -6.37
CA LEU A 123 5.02 -0.20 -5.38
C LEU A 123 5.58 -1.21 -4.37
N ARG A 124 6.38 -2.19 -4.83
CA ARG A 124 7.05 -3.16 -3.95
C ARG A 124 8.10 -2.51 -3.07
N ALA A 125 8.90 -1.59 -3.62
CA ALA A 125 9.92 -0.85 -2.87
C ALA A 125 9.27 0.00 -1.77
N TRP A 126 8.17 0.69 -2.11
CA TRP A 126 7.37 1.41 -1.13
C TRP A 126 6.83 0.51 -0.03
N LEU A 127 6.20 -0.61 -0.37
CA LEU A 127 5.65 -1.52 0.63
C LEU A 127 6.72 -2.02 1.62
N LYS A 128 7.95 -2.27 1.13
CA LYS A 128 9.08 -2.66 1.99
C LYS A 128 9.50 -1.55 2.96
N ARG A 129 9.53 -0.28 2.52
CA ARG A 129 9.93 0.87 3.35
C ARG A 129 9.03 2.10 3.08
N PRO A 130 7.78 2.12 3.59
CA PRO A 130 6.79 3.13 3.19
C PRO A 130 7.25 4.56 3.45
N ARG A 131 7.75 4.83 4.67
CA ARG A 131 8.22 6.16 5.09
C ARG A 131 9.35 6.73 4.22
N ARG A 132 10.26 5.88 3.74
CA ARG A 132 11.42 6.34 2.96
C ARG A 132 11.06 6.57 1.49
N HIS A 133 10.24 5.71 0.91
CA HIS A 133 9.91 5.81 -0.50
C HIS A 133 8.77 6.78 -0.80
N THR A 134 7.93 7.16 0.18
CA THR A 134 6.86 8.15 -0.02
C THR A 134 7.37 9.47 -0.61
N ALA A 135 8.57 9.91 -0.24
CA ALA A 135 9.17 11.15 -0.78
C ALA A 135 9.25 11.11 -2.32
N LEU A 136 9.70 9.99 -2.88
CA LEU A 136 9.81 9.82 -4.34
C LEU A 136 8.48 10.00 -5.07
N PHE A 137 7.38 9.52 -4.49
CA PHE A 137 6.05 9.68 -5.10
C PHE A 137 5.58 11.12 -5.04
N ARG A 138 5.90 11.84 -3.95
CA ARG A 138 5.58 13.26 -3.82
C ARG A 138 6.37 14.08 -4.83
N ASP A 139 7.68 13.85 -4.92
CA ASP A 139 8.55 14.54 -5.89
C ASP A 139 8.07 14.31 -7.33
N TYR A 140 7.62 13.07 -7.64
CA TYR A 140 7.05 12.75 -8.94
C TYR A 140 5.75 13.51 -9.22
N ILE A 141 4.85 13.59 -8.24
CA ILE A 141 3.59 14.35 -8.37
C ILE A 141 3.90 15.83 -8.60
N GLU A 142 4.78 16.42 -7.80
CA GLU A 142 5.17 17.83 -7.96
C GLU A 142 5.82 18.11 -9.32
N LEU A 143 6.68 17.20 -9.80
CA LEU A 143 7.29 17.31 -11.13
C LEU A 143 6.23 17.23 -12.23
N TRP A 144 5.28 16.31 -12.09
CA TRP A 144 4.20 16.15 -13.07
C TRP A 144 3.29 17.37 -13.10
N GLU A 145 2.83 17.86 -11.94
CA GLU A 145 2.01 19.07 -11.82
C GLU A 145 2.67 20.27 -12.48
N ARG A 146 3.97 20.48 -12.20
CA ARG A 146 4.77 21.53 -12.85
C ARG A 146 4.81 21.38 -14.38
N THR A 147 5.06 20.16 -14.87
CA THR A 147 5.13 19.88 -16.32
C THR A 147 3.79 20.15 -17.01
N THR A 148 2.67 19.75 -16.40
CA THR A 148 1.34 20.00 -16.96
C THR A 148 0.99 21.48 -16.98
N THR A 149 1.29 22.21 -15.90
CA THR A 149 1.03 23.67 -15.85
C THR A 149 1.82 24.43 -16.92
N ASN A 150 3.07 24.06 -17.15
CA ASN A 150 3.88 24.71 -18.19
C ASN A 150 3.36 24.43 -19.60
N ALA A 151 2.87 23.22 -19.87
CA ALA A 151 2.30 22.87 -21.17
C ALA A 151 1.03 23.68 -21.49
N ASP A 152 0.15 23.88 -20.50
CA ASP A 152 -1.06 24.67 -20.66
C ASP A 152 -0.76 26.15 -20.95
N LEU A 153 0.27 26.71 -20.32
CA LEU A 153 0.70 28.10 -20.56
C LEU A 153 1.24 28.31 -21.98
N THR A 154 1.97 27.34 -22.54
CA THR A 154 2.49 27.43 -23.91
C THR A 154 1.44 27.24 -25.01
N MET A 155 0.22 26.79 -24.68
CA MET A 155 -0.88 26.64 -25.64
C MET A 155 -1.83 27.85 -25.67
N GLN A 156 -1.61 28.84 -24.79
CA GLN A 156 -2.38 30.08 -24.75
C GLN A 156 -1.72 31.26 -25.49
N ASP A 157 -0.51 31.08 -26.02
CA ASP A 157 0.19 32.00 -26.92
C ASP A 157 0.10 31.51 -28.38
#